data_AF-A0A3B0PBZ8-F1
#
_entry.id   AF-A0A3B0PBZ8-F1
#
_cell.length_a   1.000
_cell.length_b   1.000
_cell.length_c   1.000
_cell.angle_alpha   90.00
_cell.angle_beta   90.00
_cell.angle_gamma   90.00
#
_symmetry.space_group_name_H-M   'P 1'
#
loop_
_entity.id
_entity.type
_entity.pdbx_description
1 polymer ?
#
loop_
_entity_poly.entity_id
_entity_poly.type
_entity_poly.pdbx_seq_one_letter_code
_entity_poly.pdbx_strand_id
1 'polypeptide(L)'
;MIVVNDLTQLRKGGRISKMKSLIAGILKISPIIAFHKGINQLVDKAINLKSAIEKCVSFANNTLKLTKNKLVKVGFCHTFKEDKKVKEVIKLIKEQLTDLNIQDLDVVLITPVIGVHTGVNAFSMNFLIQ
;
A
#
# COMPACT_ATOMS: atom_id res chain seq x y z
N MET A 1 -2.90 -3.46 -1.27
CA MET A 1 -3.16 -2.34 -0.30
C MET A 1 -2.41 -1.12 -0.78
N ILE A 2 -2.98 0.07 -0.57
CA ILE A 2 -2.34 1.33 -0.94
C ILE A 2 -2.12 2.21 0.30
N VAL A 3 -0.91 2.74 0.40
CA VAL A 3 -0.47 3.69 1.41
C VAL A 3 -0.38 5.05 0.75
N VAL A 4 -1.09 6.04 1.29
CA VAL A 4 -1.09 7.41 0.79
C VAL A 4 -0.43 8.35 1.81
N ASN A 5 0.06 9.49 1.34
CA ASN A 5 0.65 10.49 2.24
C ASN A 5 -0.43 11.12 3.15
N ASP A 6 -1.58 11.40 2.56
CA ASP A 6 -2.76 11.95 3.21
C ASP A 6 -4.02 11.62 2.40
N LEU A 7 -5.20 11.91 2.95
CA LEU A 7 -6.49 11.61 2.31
C LEU A 7 -7.00 12.70 1.36
N THR A 8 -6.24 13.78 1.12
CA THR A 8 -6.72 14.98 0.41
C THR A 8 -7.15 14.65 -1.02
N GLN A 9 -6.30 13.96 -1.78
CA GLN A 9 -6.57 13.65 -3.18
C GLN A 9 -7.69 12.62 -3.34
N LEU A 10 -7.73 11.61 -2.46
CA LEU A 10 -8.79 10.61 -2.44
C LEU A 10 -10.15 11.25 -2.11
N ARG A 11 -10.16 12.23 -1.19
CA ARG A 11 -11.35 13.01 -0.82
C ARG A 11 -11.85 13.83 -2.01
N LYS A 12 -10.95 14.61 -2.62
CA LYS A 12 -11.27 15.45 -3.79
C LYS A 12 -11.78 14.59 -4.96
N GLY A 13 -11.19 13.41 -5.16
CA GLY A 13 -11.58 12.46 -6.20
C GLY A 13 -12.82 11.60 -5.90
N GLY A 14 -13.46 11.76 -4.73
CA GLY A 14 -14.66 11.01 -4.34
C GLY A 14 -14.43 9.52 -4.01
N ARG A 15 -13.17 9.05 -3.97
CA ARG A 15 -12.80 7.63 -3.81
C ARG A 15 -12.82 7.12 -2.37
N ILE A 16 -13.18 7.99 -1.41
CA ILE A 16 -13.35 7.67 0.01
C ILE A 16 -14.64 8.31 0.59
N SER A 17 -15.63 8.61 -0.25
CA SER A 17 -16.88 9.30 0.14
C SER A 17 -17.64 8.59 1.28
N LYS A 18 -17.60 7.25 1.33
CA LYS A 18 -18.19 6.44 2.41
C LYS A 18 -17.39 6.44 3.72
N MET A 19 -16.18 6.99 3.73
CA MET A 19 -15.27 7.03 4.88
C MET A 19 -15.10 8.44 5.45
N LYS A 20 -15.92 9.42 5.02
CA LYS A 20 -15.79 10.83 5.39
C LYS A 20 -15.72 11.08 6.92
N SER A 21 -16.40 10.27 7.73
CA SER A 21 -16.38 10.36 9.19
C SER A 21 -15.04 10.00 9.83
N LEU A 22 -14.23 9.17 9.18
CA LEU A 22 -12.93 8.70 9.68
C LEU A 22 -11.76 9.65 9.34
N ILE A 23 -12.02 10.71 8.58
CA ILE A 23 -10.99 11.63 8.06
C ILE A 23 -10.67 12.75 9.07
N ALA A 24 -11.57 13.03 10.01
CA ALA A 24 -11.35 14.04 11.04
C ALA A 24 -10.21 13.59 11.99
N GLY A 25 -9.05 14.25 11.91
CA GLY A 25 -7.94 14.05 12.86
C GLY A 25 -6.75 13.20 12.38
N ILE A 26 -6.74 12.71 11.14
CA ILE A 26 -5.59 12.01 10.54
C ILE A 26 -4.58 13.03 10.00
N LEU A 27 -3.91 13.75 10.90
CA LEU A 27 -2.82 14.66 10.57
C LEU A 27 -1.49 13.96 10.87
N LYS A 28 -0.52 14.01 9.95
CA LYS A 28 0.86 13.49 10.10
C LYS A 28 1.05 11.96 10.12
N ILE A 29 0.09 11.18 9.62
CA ILE A 29 0.20 9.72 9.50
C ILE A 29 -0.26 9.27 8.12
N SER A 30 0.43 8.29 7.54
CA SER A 30 0.12 7.69 6.24
C SER A 30 -1.05 6.70 6.36
N PRO A 31 -2.22 6.98 5.79
CA PRO A 31 -3.35 6.04 5.78
C PRO A 31 -3.04 4.80 4.94
N ILE A 32 -3.44 3.63 5.43
CA ILE A 32 -3.37 2.35 4.72
C ILE A 32 -4.78 1.94 4.31
N ILE A 33 -4.99 1.79 3.01
CA ILE A 33 -6.28 1.55 2.40
C ILE A 33 -6.28 0.18 1.71
N ALA A 34 -7.29 -0.62 2.03
CA ALA A 34 -7.56 -1.87 1.33
C ALA A 34 -8.76 -1.69 0.40
N PHE A 35 -8.75 -2.47 -0.69
CA PHE A 35 -9.89 -2.56 -1.59
C PHE A 35 -10.66 -3.83 -1.28
N HIS A 36 -11.94 -3.70 -0.97
CA HIS A 36 -12.81 -4.84 -0.68
C HIS A 36 -14.18 -4.62 -1.35
N LYS A 37 -14.59 -5.56 -2.21
CA LYS A 37 -15.90 -5.57 -2.89
C LYS A 37 -16.26 -4.23 -3.55
N GLY A 38 -15.34 -3.65 -4.33
CA GLY A 38 -15.59 -2.39 -5.03
C GLY A 38 -15.38 -1.13 -4.20
N ILE A 39 -15.04 -1.26 -2.91
CA ILE A 39 -15.00 -0.15 -1.96
C ILE A 39 -13.60 -0.04 -1.36
N ASN A 40 -13.06 1.18 -1.37
CA ASN A 40 -11.86 1.52 -0.60
C ASN A 40 -12.23 1.63 0.88
N GLN A 41 -11.43 1.03 1.75
CA GLN A 41 -11.61 1.04 3.20
C GLN A 41 -10.28 1.41 3.89
N LEU A 42 -10.33 2.33 4.86
CA LEU A 42 -9.18 2.59 5.75
C LEU A 42 -9.07 1.43 6.72
N VAL A 43 -7.99 0.68 6.61
CA VAL A 43 -7.75 -0.51 7.45
C VAL A 43 -6.74 -0.24 8.55
N ASP A 44 -5.82 0.70 8.34
CA ASP A 44 -4.83 1.09 9.33
C ASP A 44 -4.18 2.44 8.98
N LYS A 45 -3.22 2.89 9.79
CA LYS A 45 -2.39 4.08 9.60
C LYS A 45 -0.96 3.82 10.04
N ALA A 46 0.02 4.39 9.35
CA ALA A 46 1.44 4.26 9.67
C ALA A 46 2.09 5.62 9.92
N ILE A 47 3.07 5.67 10.83
CA ILE A 47 3.79 6.90 11.16
C ILE A 47 4.98 7.11 10.20
N ASN A 48 5.62 6.03 9.77
CA ASN A 48 6.78 6.06 8.88
C ASN A 48 6.70 4.93 7.84
N LEU A 49 7.62 4.97 6.87
CA LEU A 49 7.66 4.04 5.74
C LEU A 49 7.84 2.58 6.18
N LYS A 50 8.77 2.33 7.12
CA LYS A 50 9.03 0.97 7.63
C LYS A 50 7.78 0.37 8.25
N SER A 51 7.11 1.12 9.14
CA SER A 51 5.85 0.69 9.76
C SER A 51 4.73 0.46 8.73
N ALA A 52 4.68 1.27 7.66
CA ALA A 52 3.69 1.07 6.59
C ALA A 52 3.90 -0.24 5.84
N ILE A 53 5.16 -0.58 5.54
CA ILE A 53 5.55 -1.83 4.86
C ILE A 53 5.27 -3.02 5.78
N GLU A 54 5.72 -2.98 7.04
CA GLU A 54 5.48 -4.02 8.05
C GLU A 54 3.98 -4.34 8.18
N LYS A 55 3.14 -3.31 8.26
CA LYS A 55 1.68 -3.46 8.29
C LYS A 55 1.16 -4.13 7.03
N CYS A 56 1.58 -3.68 5.84
CA CYS A 56 1.16 -4.30 4.58
C CYS A 56 1.57 -5.78 4.50
N VAL A 57 2.78 -6.13 4.91
CA VAL A 57 3.26 -7.52 4.93
C VAL A 57 2.49 -8.34 5.97
N SER A 58 2.22 -7.80 7.16
CA SER A 58 1.42 -8.46 8.19
C SER A 58 0.00 -8.79 7.71
N PHE A 59 -0.68 -7.85 7.04
CA PHE A 59 -1.99 -8.10 6.42
C PHE A 59 -1.93 -9.20 5.36
N ALA A 60 -0.88 -9.22 4.53
CA ALA A 60 -0.66 -10.27 3.54
C ALA A 60 -0.42 -11.64 4.20
N ASN A 61 0.43 -11.70 5.24
CA ASN A 61 0.72 -12.93 5.98
C ASN A 61 -0.52 -13.55 6.60
N ASN A 62 -1.40 -12.72 7.18
CA ASN A 62 -2.66 -13.21 7.72
C ASN A 62 -3.55 -13.84 6.63
N THR A 63 -3.50 -13.30 5.42
CA THR A 63 -4.21 -13.86 4.26
C THR A 63 -3.52 -15.13 3.74
N LEU A 64 -2.19 -15.15 3.65
CA LEU A 64 -1.40 -16.29 3.16
C LEU A 64 -1.48 -17.52 4.04
N LYS A 65 -1.55 -17.35 5.37
CA LYS A 65 -1.80 -18.45 6.30
C LYS A 65 -3.12 -19.18 6.01
N LEU A 66 -4.14 -18.45 5.56
CA LEU A 66 -5.43 -19.02 5.18
C LEU A 66 -5.37 -19.76 3.84
N THR A 67 -4.37 -19.47 3.00
CA THR A 67 -4.22 -20.05 1.65
C THR A 67 -3.07 -21.06 1.55
N LYS A 68 -2.58 -21.58 2.68
CA LYS A 68 -1.46 -22.55 2.75
C LYS A 68 -0.18 -22.02 2.07
N ASN A 69 0.11 -20.73 2.21
CA ASN A 69 1.33 -20.08 1.69
C ASN A 69 1.52 -20.17 0.17
N LYS A 70 0.43 -20.19 -0.61
CA LYS A 70 0.47 -20.17 -2.07
C LYS A 70 0.69 -18.77 -2.65
N LEU A 71 1.73 -18.07 -2.21
CA LEU A 71 2.07 -16.77 -2.77
C LEU A 71 2.69 -16.95 -4.17
N VAL A 72 2.11 -16.30 -5.17
CA VAL A 72 2.57 -16.35 -6.56
C VAL A 72 3.50 -15.19 -6.88
N LYS A 73 3.10 -13.97 -6.50
CA LYS A 73 3.81 -12.75 -6.92
C LYS A 73 3.58 -11.58 -5.97
N VAL A 74 4.57 -10.70 -5.86
CA VAL A 74 4.41 -9.41 -5.18
C VAL A 74 4.62 -8.27 -6.17
N GLY A 75 3.67 -7.34 -6.19
CA GLY A 75 3.75 -6.10 -6.95
C GLY A 75 3.89 -4.90 -6.03
N PHE A 76 4.88 -4.07 -6.29
CA PHE A 76 5.10 -2.78 -5.66
C PHE A 76 4.87 -1.66 -6.69
N CYS A 77 3.81 -0.87 -6.49
CA CYS A 77 3.51 0.26 -7.37
C CYS A 77 3.69 1.58 -6.63
N HIS A 78 4.23 2.62 -7.27
CA HIS A 78 4.47 3.91 -6.57
C HIS A 78 4.26 5.16 -7.42
N THR A 79 4.13 6.29 -6.73
CA THR A 79 4.14 7.66 -7.28
C THR A 79 5.37 8.46 -6.81
N PHE A 80 6.40 7.78 -6.28
CA PHE A 80 7.65 8.44 -5.90
C PHE A 80 8.33 9.10 -7.09
N LYS A 81 8.82 10.32 -6.88
CA LYS A 81 9.55 11.10 -7.89
C LYS A 81 11.04 10.78 -7.93
N GLU A 82 11.61 10.37 -6.80
CA GLU A 82 13.05 10.17 -6.63
C GLU A 82 13.39 8.68 -6.62
N ASP A 83 14.28 8.25 -7.52
CA ASP A 83 14.74 6.86 -7.60
C ASP A 83 15.39 6.37 -6.30
N LYS A 84 16.04 7.28 -5.56
CA LYS A 84 16.64 6.95 -4.25
C LYS A 84 15.59 6.42 -3.28
N LYS A 85 14.40 7.02 -3.26
CA LYS A 85 13.30 6.61 -2.41
C LYS A 85 12.72 5.26 -2.85
N VAL A 86 12.63 5.03 -4.16
CA VAL A 86 12.22 3.74 -4.72
C VAL A 86 13.17 2.63 -4.25
N LYS A 87 14.48 2.84 -4.35
CA LYS A 87 15.51 1.90 -3.90
C LYS A 87 15.43 1.62 -2.40
N GLU A 88 15.23 2.66 -1.58
CA GLU A 88 15.04 2.53 -0.13
C GLU A 88 13.82 1.64 0.20
N VAL A 89 12.68 1.91 -0.44
CA VAL A 89 11.44 1.16 -0.21
C VAL A 89 11.59 -0.30 -0.64
N ILE A 90 12.22 -0.56 -1.79
CA ILE A 90 12.51 -1.92 -2.26
C ILE A 90 13.37 -2.67 -1.25
N LYS A 91 14.40 -2.03 -0.69
CA LYS A 91 15.25 -2.65 0.33
C LYS A 91 14.43 -3.06 1.55
N LEU A 92 13.62 -2.13 2.08
CA LEU A 92 12.76 -2.40 3.24
C LEU A 92 11.72 -3.50 2.95
N ILE A 93 11.13 -3.51 1.74
CA ILE A 93 10.22 -4.57 1.32
C ILE A 93 10.95 -5.92 1.34
N LYS A 94 12.13 -6.02 0.73
CA LYS A 94 12.90 -7.27 0.68
C LYS A 94 13.25 -7.79 2.08
N GLU A 95 13.67 -6.90 2.99
CA GLU A 95 13.95 -7.26 4.39
C GLU A 95 12.73 -7.89 5.08
N GLN A 96 11.53 -7.33 4.85
CA GLN A 96 10.27 -7.82 5.44
C GLN A 96 9.73 -9.10 4.77
N LEU A 97 10.19 -9.42 3.58
CA LEU A 97 9.72 -10.53 2.77
C LEU A 97 10.66 -11.75 2.81
N THR A 98 11.76 -11.68 3.56
CA THR A 98 12.79 -12.73 3.62
C THR A 98 12.22 -14.12 3.92
N ASP A 99 11.20 -14.20 4.79
CA ASP A 99 10.57 -15.45 5.21
C ASP A 99 9.57 -16.04 4.20
N LEU A 100 9.23 -15.31 3.13
CA LEU A 100 8.16 -15.67 2.20
C LEU A 100 8.65 -16.30 0.89
N ASN A 101 9.96 -16.56 0.75
CA ASN A 101 10.59 -17.15 -0.44
C ASN A 101 10.13 -16.50 -1.77
N ILE A 102 9.98 -15.17 -1.76
CA ILE A 102 9.47 -14.43 -2.91
C ILE A 102 10.60 -14.19 -3.91
N GLN A 103 10.47 -14.79 -5.09
CA GLN A 103 11.48 -14.69 -6.14
C GLN A 103 11.28 -13.43 -7.00
N ASP A 104 10.04 -12.98 -7.17
CA ASP A 104 9.71 -11.87 -8.08
C ASP A 104 8.95 -10.73 -7.37
N LEU A 105 9.63 -9.59 -7.25
CA LEU A 105 9.05 -8.30 -6.88
C LEU A 105 8.96 -7.42 -8.12
N ASP A 106 7.76 -7.24 -8.66
CA ASP A 106 7.53 -6.27 -9.73
C ASP A 106 7.52 -4.86 -9.15
N VAL A 107 8.23 -3.94 -9.81
CA VAL A 107 8.23 -2.52 -9.47
C VAL A 107 7.65 -1.74 -10.62
N VAL A 108 6.54 -1.02 -10.37
CA VAL A 108 5.78 -0.35 -11.42
C VAL A 108 5.40 1.08 -11.00
N LEU A 109 5.40 2.01 -11.95
CA LEU A 109 4.87 3.34 -11.71
C LEU A 109 3.34 3.32 -11.71
N ILE A 110 2.74 3.97 -10.72
CA ILE A 110 1.30 4.24 -10.71
C ILE A 110 1.00 5.22 -11.84
N THR A 111 0.05 4.87 -12.70
CA THR A 111 -0.34 5.69 -13.85
C THR A 111 -0.97 7.01 -13.41
N PRO A 112 -0.95 8.06 -14.26
CA PRO A 112 -1.56 9.35 -13.91
C PRO A 112 -3.03 9.25 -13.49
N VAL A 113 -3.81 8.36 -14.10
CA VAL A 113 -5.24 8.16 -13.80
C VAL A 113 -5.48 7.73 -12.34
N ILE A 114 -4.60 6.88 -11.80
CA ILE A 114 -4.66 6.50 -10.39
C ILE A 114 -3.96 7.56 -9.53
N GLY A 115 -2.83 8.09 -9.99
CA GLY A 115 -2.02 9.08 -9.30
C GLY A 115 -2.77 10.35 -8.92
N VAL A 116 -3.68 10.85 -9.77
CA VAL A 116 -4.51 12.03 -9.46
C VAL A 116 -5.38 11.81 -8.23
N HIS A 117 -5.77 10.57 -7.94
CA HIS A 117 -6.58 10.21 -6.79
C HIS A 117 -5.75 9.85 -5.57
N THR A 118 -4.59 9.21 -5.75
CA THR A 118 -3.76 8.73 -4.62
C THR A 118 -2.79 9.77 -4.12
N GLY A 119 -2.49 10.79 -4.95
CA GLY A 119 -1.49 11.80 -4.67
C GLY A 119 -0.06 11.31 -4.91
N VAL A 120 0.88 12.24 -4.74
CA VAL A 120 2.33 11.96 -4.81
C VAL A 120 2.79 11.25 -3.54
N ASN A 121 3.94 10.57 -3.64
CA ASN A 121 4.51 9.81 -2.52
C ASN A 121 3.62 8.69 -1.96
N ALA A 122 2.59 8.28 -2.71
CA ALA A 122 1.82 7.08 -2.44
C ALA A 122 2.52 5.84 -3.01
N PHE A 123 2.28 4.69 -2.38
CA PHE A 123 2.70 3.39 -2.91
C PHE A 123 1.69 2.30 -2.56
N SER A 124 1.72 1.19 -3.29
CA SER A 124 0.90 0.02 -3.01
C SER A 124 1.75 -1.24 -2.97
N MET A 125 1.38 -2.16 -2.08
CA MET A 125 1.86 -3.54 -2.08
C MET A 125 0.70 -4.47 -2.43
N ASN A 126 0.91 -5.30 -3.44
CA ASN A 126 -0.09 -6.23 -3.97
C ASN A 126 0.49 -7.63 -3.90
N PHE A 127 -0.29 -8.57 -3.39
CA PHE A 127 0.11 -9.96 -3.22
C PHE A 127 -0.86 -10.82 -4.02
N LEU A 128 -0.34 -11.51 -5.03
CA LEU A 128 -1.11 -12.47 -5.82
C LEU A 128 -0.97 -13.85 -5.20
N ILE A 129 -2.09 -14.48 -4.86
CA ILE A 129 -2.15 -15.74 -4.13
C ILE A 129 -2.95 -16.75 -4.97
N GLN A 130 -2.54 -18.02 -5.00
CA GLN A 130 -3.18 -19.13 -5.72
C GLN A 130 -3.98 -20.07 -4.80
#